data_AF-A0A1M7DGQ1-F1
#
_entry.id   AF-A0A1M7DGQ1-F1
#
_cell.length_a   1.000
_cell.length_b   1.000
_cell.length_c   1.000
_cell.angle_alpha   90.00
_cell.angle_beta   90.00
_cell.angle_gamma   90.00
#
_symmetry.space_group_name_H-M   'P 1'
#
loop_
_entity.id
_entity.type
_entity.pdbx_description
1 polymer ?
#
loop_
_entity_poly.entity_id
_entity_poly.type
_entity_poly.pdbx_seq_one_letter_code
_entity_poly.pdbx_strand_id
1 'polypeptide(L)'
;MNKAMHRNPNVRSRRKKPIDRAQHSYPPPCLVTAWQPDGPTVRFCELLKVVRVGRSSAYKILKKDPTFPKGTPLFDTPRSPRFWWYDQLIAWLRDRELKTETNTNNIEEYTHE
;
A
#
# COMPACT_ATOMS: atom_id res chain seq x y z
N MET A 1 -43.06 22.78 50.10
CA MET A 1 -41.74 22.28 50.57
C MET A 1 -41.81 20.76 50.44
N ASN A 2 -41.13 20.06 49.52
CA ASN A 2 -39.69 19.98 49.28
C ASN A 2 -39.37 19.56 47.83
N LYS A 3 -38.29 20.13 47.28
CA LYS A 3 -37.76 19.87 45.91
C LYS A 3 -37.19 18.45 45.82
N ALA A 4 -37.70 17.62 44.91
CA ALA A 4 -37.05 16.38 44.52
C ALA A 4 -35.88 16.68 43.57
N MET A 5 -34.68 16.30 43.99
CA MET A 5 -33.41 16.57 43.31
C MET A 5 -33.25 15.71 42.04
N HIS A 6 -32.85 16.35 40.94
CA HIS A 6 -32.39 15.68 39.72
C HIS A 6 -31.18 14.78 40.02
N ARG A 7 -31.27 13.48 39.72
CA ARG A 7 -30.09 12.59 39.66
C ARG A 7 -29.50 12.64 38.25
N ASN A 8 -28.33 13.27 38.12
CA ASN A 8 -27.53 13.30 36.90
C ASN A 8 -26.68 12.02 36.80
N PRO A 9 -26.88 11.14 35.81
CA PRO A 9 -26.14 9.90 35.68
C PRO A 9 -24.95 10.11 34.73
N ASN A 10 -23.89 10.79 35.19
CA ASN A 10 -22.64 10.74 34.43
C ASN A 10 -21.41 10.95 35.30
N VAL A 11 -21.07 9.92 36.08
CA VAL A 11 -19.73 9.79 36.66
C VAL A 11 -19.07 8.55 36.04
N ARG A 12 -18.63 8.67 34.79
CA ARG A 12 -17.63 7.75 34.26
C ARG A 12 -16.28 8.15 34.83
N SER A 13 -15.84 7.43 35.87
CA SER A 13 -14.48 7.52 36.39
C SER A 13 -13.47 7.31 35.25
N ARG A 14 -12.84 8.40 34.81
CA ARG A 14 -11.80 8.41 33.79
C ARG A 14 -10.57 7.73 34.36
N ARG A 15 -10.44 6.42 34.13
CA ARG A 15 -9.19 5.68 34.40
C ARG A 15 -8.07 6.34 33.59
N LYS A 16 -7.24 7.16 34.25
CA LYS A 16 -5.99 7.64 33.67
C LYS A 16 -5.05 6.45 33.60
N LYS A 17 -4.83 5.90 32.41
CA LYS A 17 -3.74 4.95 32.18
C LYS A 17 -2.43 5.73 32.33
N PRO A 18 -1.44 5.24 33.10
CA PRO A 18 -0.13 5.87 33.14
C PRO A 18 0.47 5.81 31.73
N ILE A 19 0.82 6.98 31.20
CA ILE A 19 1.55 7.11 29.95
C ILE A 19 3.02 6.88 30.33
N ASP A 20 3.43 5.63 30.41
CA ASP A 20 4.85 5.29 30.33
C ASP A 20 5.30 5.60 28.90
N ARG A 21 5.73 6.85 28.70
CA ARG A 21 6.30 7.35 27.46
C ARG A 21 7.72 6.80 27.38
N ALA A 22 7.84 5.49 27.15
CA ALA A 22 9.08 4.91 26.66
C ALA A 22 9.47 5.71 25.42
N GLN A 23 10.57 6.46 25.51
CA GLN A 23 11.11 7.24 24.41
C GLN A 23 11.51 6.27 23.29
N HIS A 24 10.57 5.93 22.41
CA HIS A 24 10.88 5.35 21.12
C HIS A 24 11.66 6.40 20.35
N SER A 25 12.99 6.32 20.44
CA SER A 25 13.91 7.02 19.56
C SER A 25 13.62 6.57 18.14
N TYR A 26 12.85 7.36 17.39
CA TYR A 26 12.68 7.13 15.97
C TYR A 26 14.07 7.23 15.32
N PRO A 27 14.51 6.23 14.54
CA PRO A 27 15.72 6.38 13.76
C PRO A 27 15.58 7.62 12.85
N PRO A 28 16.68 8.38 12.63
CA PRO A 28 16.63 9.61 11.87
C PRO A 28 16.01 9.39 10.48
N PRO A 29 15.21 10.33 9.96
CA PRO A 29 14.38 10.15 8.78
C PRO A 29 15.19 10.24 7.48
N CYS A 30 16.27 9.46 7.30
CA CYS A 30 17.06 9.44 6.07
C CYS A 30 17.73 8.10 5.74
N LEU A 31 17.64 7.06 6.59
CA LEU A 31 18.07 5.71 6.21
C LEU A 31 16.82 4.84 5.98
N VAL A 32 15.97 5.25 5.04
CA VAL A 32 15.05 4.30 4.43
C VAL A 32 15.93 3.43 3.55
N THR A 33 16.44 2.33 4.12
CA THR A 33 17.04 1.26 3.32
C THR A 33 16.08 1.00 2.17
N ALA A 34 16.55 1.17 0.93
CA ALA A 34 15.74 0.89 -0.25
C ALA A 34 15.13 -0.49 -0.03
N TRP A 35 13.80 -0.59 -0.06
CA TRP A 35 13.14 -1.85 0.20
C TRP A 35 13.70 -2.88 -0.78
N GLN A 36 14.36 -3.90 -0.25
CA GLN A 36 14.83 -5.04 -1.02
C GLN A 36 13.88 -6.20 -0.74
N PRO A 37 13.50 -6.96 -1.77
CA PRO A 37 12.74 -8.18 -1.55
C PRO A 37 13.62 -9.20 -0.80
N ASP A 38 13.02 -9.96 0.11
CA ASP A 38 13.71 -11.02 0.86
C ASP A 38 14.17 -12.18 -0.06
N GLY A 39 13.71 -12.22 -1.31
CA GLY A 39 14.06 -13.21 -2.32
C GLY A 39 13.51 -12.86 -3.70
N PRO A 40 13.60 -13.77 -4.69
CA PRO A 40 13.12 -13.52 -6.05
C PRO A 40 11.60 -13.47 -6.17
N THR A 41 10.88 -13.84 -5.11
CA THR A 41 9.42 -13.88 -5.06
C THR A 41 8.86 -12.78 -4.16
N VAL A 42 7.74 -12.21 -4.59
CA VAL A 42 7.06 -11.09 -3.95
C VAL A 42 5.68 -11.55 -3.51
N ARG A 43 5.36 -11.42 -2.23
CA ARG A 43 4.00 -11.64 -1.70
C ARG A 43 3.13 -10.40 -1.89
N PHE A 44 1.82 -10.52 -1.73
CA PHE A 44 0.91 -9.39 -1.94
C PHE A 44 1.26 -8.13 -1.12
N CYS A 45 1.69 -8.28 0.15
CA CYS A 45 2.10 -7.13 0.96
C CYS A 45 3.34 -6.40 0.42
N GLU A 46 4.23 -7.13 -0.23
CA GLU A 46 5.47 -6.62 -0.83
C GLU A 46 5.20 -6.04 -2.21
N LEU A 47 4.26 -6.63 -2.96
CA LEU A 47 3.80 -6.12 -4.25
C LEU A 47 3.33 -4.66 -4.13
N LEU A 48 2.63 -4.32 -3.04
CA LEU A 48 2.19 -2.94 -2.79
C LEU A 48 3.35 -1.97 -2.65
N LYS A 49 4.50 -2.44 -2.14
CA LYS A 49 5.72 -1.65 -2.01
C LYS A 49 6.40 -1.47 -3.38
N VAL A 50 6.46 -2.53 -4.18
CA VAL A 50 7.03 -2.52 -5.54
C VAL A 50 6.26 -1.58 -6.45
N VAL A 51 4.93 -1.76 -6.53
CA VAL A 51 4.06 -1.01 -7.45
C VAL A 51 3.68 0.36 -6.87
N ARG A 52 3.97 0.60 -5.58
CA ARG A 52 3.69 1.85 -4.85
C ARG A 52 2.21 2.27 -4.91
N VAL A 53 1.30 1.29 -4.82
CA VAL A 53 -0.15 1.52 -4.84
C VAL A 53 -0.83 0.95 -3.60
N GLY A 54 -1.97 1.54 -3.22
CA GLY A 54 -2.81 1.01 -2.15
C GLY A 54 -3.46 -0.33 -2.53
N ARG A 55 -3.88 -1.10 -1.51
CA ARG A 55 -4.50 -2.44 -1.67
C ARG A 55 -5.65 -2.46 -2.66
N SER A 56 -6.58 -1.51 -2.55
CA SER A 56 -7.76 -1.43 -3.41
C SER A 56 -7.39 -1.20 -4.88
N SER A 57 -6.42 -0.32 -5.13
CA SER A 57 -5.89 -0.05 -6.47
C SER A 57 -5.14 -1.26 -7.03
N ALA A 58 -4.35 -1.96 -6.20
CA ALA A 58 -3.70 -3.21 -6.60
C ALA A 58 -4.73 -4.25 -7.08
N TYR A 59 -5.80 -4.49 -6.31
CA TYR A 59 -6.85 -5.42 -6.75
C TYR A 59 -7.54 -5.00 -8.05
N LYS A 60 -7.70 -3.69 -8.29
CA LYS A 60 -8.21 -3.20 -9.58
C LYS A 60 -7.24 -3.52 -10.72
N ILE A 61 -5.94 -3.31 -10.53
CA ILE A 61 -4.91 -3.65 -11.51
C ILE A 61 -4.94 -5.15 -11.79
N LEU A 62 -4.87 -5.99 -10.75
CA LEU A 62 -4.92 -7.46 -10.87
C LEU A 62 -6.15 -7.96 -11.63
N LYS A 63 -7.29 -7.27 -11.50
CA LYS A 63 -8.55 -7.66 -12.16
C LYS A 63 -8.70 -7.12 -13.57
N LYS A 64 -8.25 -5.88 -13.82
CA LYS A 64 -8.55 -5.14 -15.05
C LYS A 64 -7.40 -5.12 -16.05
N ASP A 65 -6.17 -5.17 -15.59
CA ASP A 65 -5.01 -5.07 -16.47
C ASP A 65 -4.59 -6.47 -16.95
N PRO A 66 -4.79 -6.81 -18.23
CA PRO A 66 -4.41 -8.11 -18.77
C PRO A 66 -2.89 -8.26 -18.91
N THR A 67 -2.13 -7.15 -18.93
CA THR A 67 -0.67 -7.15 -19.05
C THR A 67 0.02 -7.35 -17.70
N PHE A 68 -0.72 -7.22 -16.60
CA PHE A 68 -0.16 -7.41 -15.26
C PHE A 68 0.27 -8.87 -15.04
N PRO A 69 1.46 -9.12 -14.45
CA PRO A 69 1.95 -10.47 -14.20
C PRO A 69 0.95 -11.33 -13.40
N LYS A 70 0.67 -12.53 -13.89
CA LYS A 70 -0.23 -13.47 -13.21
C LYS A 70 0.48 -14.04 -11.99
N GLY A 71 -0.13 -13.89 -10.82
CA GLY A 71 0.41 -14.45 -9.59
C GLY A 71 0.19 -15.96 -9.52
N THR A 72 1.21 -16.69 -9.07
CA THR A 72 1.18 -18.14 -8.85
C THR A 72 0.55 -18.43 -7.50
N PRO A 73 -0.47 -19.29 -7.40
CA PRO A 73 -1.08 -19.67 -6.14
C PRO A 73 -0.12 -20.52 -5.30
N LEU A 74 -0.12 -20.35 -3.99
CA LEU A 74 0.69 -21.17 -3.06
C LEU A 74 0.08 -22.56 -2.81
N PHE A 75 -1.20 -22.72 -3.12
CA PHE A 75 -2.02 -23.89 -2.82
C PHE A 75 -3.07 -24.05 -3.91
N ASP A 76 -3.58 -25.25 -4.14
CA ASP A 76 -4.57 -25.57 -5.19
C ASP A 76 -6.01 -25.12 -4.87
N THR A 77 -6.16 -24.01 -4.14
CA THR A 77 -7.47 -23.46 -3.78
C THR A 77 -7.73 -22.16 -4.55
N PRO A 78 -8.99 -21.88 -4.93
CA PRO A 78 -9.32 -20.68 -5.72
C PRO A 78 -9.05 -19.36 -4.97
N ARG A 79 -9.00 -19.40 -3.64
CA ARG A 79 -8.68 -18.26 -2.76
C ARG A 79 -7.28 -18.31 -2.19
N SER A 80 -6.41 -19.15 -2.75
CA SER A 80 -5.03 -19.27 -2.31
C SER A 80 -4.30 -17.93 -2.40
N PRO A 81 -3.50 -17.55 -1.37
CA PRO A 81 -2.53 -16.48 -1.50
C PRO A 81 -1.65 -16.70 -2.74
N ARG A 82 -1.25 -15.60 -3.37
CA ARG A 82 -0.43 -15.63 -4.57
C ARG A 82 0.92 -14.96 -4.32
N PHE A 83 1.92 -15.44 -5.03
CA PHE A 83 3.20 -14.77 -5.16
C PHE A 83 3.47 -14.40 -6.61
N TRP A 84 4.39 -13.47 -6.80
CA TRP A 84 4.86 -13.01 -8.10
C TRP A 84 6.38 -13.10 -8.16
N TRP A 85 6.93 -13.24 -9.35
CA TRP A 85 8.36 -13.07 -9.56
C TRP A 85 8.70 -11.59 -9.61
N TYR A 86 9.73 -11.19 -8.88
CA TYR A 86 10.16 -9.79 -8.80
C TYR A 86 10.49 -9.23 -10.18
N ASP A 87 11.26 -9.97 -10.99
CA ASP A 87 11.70 -9.53 -12.31
C ASP A 87 10.53 -9.25 -13.26
N GLN A 88 9.46 -10.06 -13.19
CA GLN A 88 8.26 -9.86 -13.99
C GLN A 88 7.54 -8.56 -13.62
N LEU A 89 7.50 -8.23 -12.33
CA LEU A 89 6.90 -6.98 -11.86
C LEU A 89 7.72 -5.77 -12.30
N ILE A 90 9.06 -5.87 -12.24
CA ILE A 90 9.95 -4.81 -12.70
C ILE A 90 9.83 -4.61 -14.21
N ALA A 91 9.85 -5.67 -15.01
CA ALA A 91 9.66 -5.59 -16.46
C ALA A 91 8.33 -4.89 -16.80
N TRP A 92 7.25 -5.28 -16.14
CA TRP A 92 5.94 -4.64 -16.33
C TRP A 92 5.90 -3.16 -15.93
N LEU A 93 6.64 -2.77 -14.87
CA LEU A 93 6.77 -1.35 -14.50
C LEU A 93 7.53 -0.56 -15.57
N ARG A 94 8.64 -1.11 -16.09
CA ARG A 94 9.42 -0.48 -17.16
C ARG A 94 8.62 -0.31 -18.46
N ASP A 95 7.82 -1.32 -18.83
CA ASP A 95 6.94 -1.24 -20.00
C ASP A 95 5.91 -0.10 -19.88
N ARG A 96 5.49 0.23 -18.65
CA ARG A 96 4.54 1.33 -18.41
C ARG A 96 5.21 2.69 -18.48
N GLU A 97 6.42 2.81 -17.93
CA GLU A 97 7.23 4.03 -18.04
C GLU A 97 7.47 4.36 -19.52
N LEU A 98 7.86 3.38 -20.33
CA LEU A 98 8.07 3.55 -21.77
C LEU A 98 6.80 4.01 -22.53
N LYS A 99 5.64 3.46 -22.16
CA LYS A 99 4.36 3.89 -22.75
C LYS A 99 3.98 5.32 -22.39
N THR A 100 4.37 5.79 -21.21
CA THR A 100 4.14 7.18 -20.82
C THR A 100 5.08 8.15 -21.53
N GLU A 101 6.34 7.76 -21.73
CA GLU A 101 7.35 8.59 -22.42
C GLU A 101 7.08 8.72 -23.93
N THR A 102 6.63 7.64 -24.58
CA THR A 102 6.28 7.69 -26.01
C THR A 102 5.04 8.54 -26.29
N ASN A 103 4.13 8.67 -25.33
CA ASN A 103 2.95 9.53 -25.48
C ASN A 103 3.29 11.02 -25.35
N THR A 104 4.24 11.40 -24.49
CA THR A 104 4.64 12.81 -24.33
C THR A 104 5.36 13.37 -25.56
N ASN A 105 6.22 12.56 -26.20
CA ASN A 105 6.97 12.99 -27.38
C ASN A 105 6.09 13.24 -28.61
N ASN A 106 4.91 12.62 -28.68
CA ASN A 106 3.97 12.82 -29.80
C ASN A 106 3.10 14.09 -29.65
N ILE A 107 3.13 14.76 -28.50
CA ILE A 107 2.31 15.96 -28.24
C ILE A 107 3.10 17.24 -28.56
N GLU A 108 4.43 17.22 -28.48
CA GLU A 108 5.28 18.39 -28.75
C GLU A 108 5.51 18.67 -30.24
N GLU A 109 5.14 17.74 -31.13
CA GLU A 109 5.34 17.86 -32.59
C GLU A 109 4.20 18.61 -33.32
N TYR A 110 3.17 19.09 -32.61
CA TYR A 110 1.99 19.77 -33.18
C TYR A 110 1.78 21.23 -32.77
N THR A 111 2.80 21.90 -32.20
CA THR A 111 2.75 23.32 -31.87
C THR A 111 3.97 24.07 -32.40
N HIS A 112 4.13 24.08 -33.72
CA HIS A 112 4.90 25.11 -34.42
C HIS A 112 4.39 25.21 -35.86
N GLU A 113 3.35 25.99 -36.07
CA GLU A 113 3.02 26.70 -37.32
C GLU A 113 2.06 27.86 -37.03
#